data_AF-A0A952V2G3-F1
#
_entry.id   AF-A0A952V2G3-F1
#
_cell.length_a   1.000
_cell.length_b   1.000
_cell.length_c   1.000
_cell.angle_alpha   90.00
_cell.angle_beta   90.00
_cell.angle_gamma   90.00
#
_symmetry.space_group_name_H-M   'P 1'
#
loop_
_entity.id
_entity.type
_entity.pdbx_description
1 polymer ?
#
loop_
_entity_poly.entity_id
_entity_poly.type
_entity_poly.pdbx_seq_one_letter_code
_entity_poly.pdbx_strand_id
1 'polypeptide(L)'
;MTTALQIVIGLVLGGLGAGVHLAITRWRVALAAERGAAAALVTMPLGLVALGVLVLIAARISPVAAWAAPAGLFAVRLAVLRRVRR
;
A
#
# COMPACT_ATOMS: atom_id res chain seq x y z
N MET A 1 -11.82 2.56 22.46
CA MET A 1 -11.43 1.68 21.33
C MET A 1 -10.52 0.59 21.85
N THR A 2 -10.81 -0.70 21.61
CA THR A 2 -9.98 -1.80 22.12
C THR A 2 -8.69 -1.95 21.31
N THR A 3 -7.63 -2.51 21.91
CA THR A 3 -6.35 -2.79 21.22
C THR A 3 -6.56 -3.72 20.02
N ALA A 4 -7.43 -4.72 20.15
CA ALA A 4 -7.79 -5.61 19.05
C ALA A 4 -8.37 -4.84 17.85
N LEU A 5 -9.28 -3.88 18.11
CA LEU A 5 -9.87 -3.05 17.06
C LEU A 5 -8.82 -2.13 16.41
N GLN A 6 -7.88 -1.56 17.18
CA GLN A 6 -6.77 -0.76 16.64
C GLN A 6 -5.88 -1.56 15.68
N ILE A 7 -5.57 -2.81 16.04
CA ILE A 7 -4.77 -3.71 15.19
C ILE A 7 -5.52 -3.99 13.89
N VAL A 8 -6.80 -4.33 13.96
CA VAL A 8 -7.63 -4.61 12.76
C VAL A 8 -7.65 -3.39 11.83
N ILE A 9 -7.90 -2.20 12.37
CA ILE A 9 -7.87 -0.96 11.58
C ILE A 9 -6.51 -0.77 10.90
N GLY A 10 -5.42 -0.96 11.64
CA GLY A 10 -4.07 -0.85 11.09
C GLY A 10 -3.83 -1.84 9.94
N LEU A 11 -4.17 -3.12 10.14
CA LEU A 11 -4.04 -4.15 9.10
C LEU A 11 -4.86 -3.82 7.84
N VAL A 12 -6.10 -3.35 8.00
CA VAL A 12 -6.98 -2.97 6.88
C VAL A 12 -6.40 -1.78 6.12
N LEU A 13 -5.99 -0.72 6.82
CA LEU A 13 -5.36 0.45 6.19
C LEU A 13 -4.05 0.10 5.48
N GLY A 14 -3.25 -0.77 6.09
CA GLY A 14 -2.03 -1.32 5.49
C GLY A 14 -2.29 -2.12 4.21
N GLY A 15 -3.30 -2.99 4.25
CA GLY A 15 -3.72 -3.78 3.09
C GLY A 15 -4.27 -2.92 1.94
N LEU A 16 -5.07 -1.90 2.27
CA LEU A 16 -5.53 -0.90 1.30
C LEU A 16 -4.35 -0.16 0.68
N GLY A 17 -3.36 0.23 1.48
CA GLY A 17 -2.13 0.87 1.00
C GLY A 17 -1.33 0.01 0.04
N ALA A 18 -1.19 -1.29 0.33
CA ALA A 18 -0.60 -2.23 -0.60
C ALA A 18 -1.40 -2.35 -1.90
N GLY A 19 -2.73 -2.43 -1.82
CA GLY A 19 -3.61 -2.49 -2.99
C GLY A 19 -3.45 -1.28 -3.90
N VAL A 20 -3.49 -0.08 -3.34
CA VAL A 20 -3.26 1.18 -4.06
C VAL A 20 -1.86 1.23 -4.66
N HIS A 21 -0.83 0.85 -3.90
CA HIS A 21 0.54 0.82 -4.39
C HIS A 21 0.72 -0.15 -5.58
N LEU A 22 0.07 -1.33 -5.53
CA LEU A 22 0.09 -2.30 -6.62
C LEU A 22 -0.66 -1.78 -7.85
N ALA A 23 -1.80 -1.13 -7.68
CA ALA A 23 -2.56 -0.51 -8.76
C ALA A 23 -1.75 0.59 -9.47
N ILE A 24 -1.12 1.48 -8.69
CA ILE A 24 -0.25 2.53 -9.21
C ILE A 24 0.95 1.91 -9.93
N THR A 25 1.57 0.88 -9.36
CA THR A 25 2.70 0.19 -10.00
C THR A 25 2.29 -0.44 -11.34
N ARG A 26 1.13 -1.10 -11.40
CA ARG A 26 0.59 -1.66 -12.66
C ARG A 26 0.30 -0.58 -13.70
N TRP A 27 -0.35 0.51 -13.28
CA TRP A 27 -0.61 1.65 -14.16
C TRP A 27 0.69 2.27 -14.69
N ARG A 28 1.71 2.39 -13.84
CA ARG A 28 3.03 2.91 -14.24
C ARG A 28 3.76 2.00 -15.22
N VAL A 29 3.61 0.68 -15.09
CA VAL A 29 4.14 -0.27 -16.07
C VAL A 29 3.44 -0.09 -17.42
N ALA A 30 2.12 0.07 -17.43
CA ALA A 30 1.38 0.37 -18.67
C ALA A 30 1.81 1.72 -19.26
N LEU A 31 1.96 2.76 -18.42
CA LEU A 31 2.44 4.08 -18.84
C LEU A 31 3.85 4.04 -19.43
N ALA A 32 4.74 3.21 -18.88
CA ALA A 32 6.08 2.99 -19.42
C ALA A 32 6.05 2.36 -20.81
N ALA A 33 5.11 1.42 -21.04
CA ALA A 33 4.93 0.77 -22.32
C ALA A 33 4.34 1.71 -23.39
N GLU A 34 3.42 2.59 -23.01
CA GLU A 34 2.75 3.51 -23.94
C GLU A 34 3.52 4.81 -24.21
N ARG A 35 4.13 5.40 -23.18
CA ARG A 35 4.70 6.77 -23.20
C ARG A 35 6.18 6.83 -22.85
N GLY A 36 6.80 5.67 -22.62
CA GLY A 36 8.22 5.55 -22.29
C GLY A 36 8.55 5.69 -20.80
N ALA A 37 9.78 5.32 -20.45
CA ALA A 37 10.24 5.20 -19.06
C ALA A 37 10.23 6.52 -18.28
N ALA A 38 10.43 7.66 -18.95
CA ALA A 38 10.44 8.98 -18.31
C ALA A 38 9.08 9.32 -17.67
N ALA A 39 7.96 9.06 -18.36
CA ALA A 39 6.62 9.29 -17.84
C ALA A 39 6.30 8.40 -16.62
N ALA A 40 6.81 7.17 -16.62
CA ALA A 40 6.66 6.25 -15.49
C ALA A 40 7.52 6.64 -14.29
N LEU A 41 8.66 7.31 -14.48
CA LEU A 41 9.52 7.77 -13.38
C LEU A 41 8.93 9.00 -12.67
N VAL A 42 8.40 9.97 -13.42
CA VAL A 42 7.74 11.17 -12.85
C VAL A 42 6.56 10.79 -11.95
N THR A 43 5.93 9.65 -12.20
CA THR A 43 4.80 9.14 -11.43
C THR A 43 5.19 8.22 -10.26
N MET A 44 6.49 7.93 -10.04
CA MET A 44 6.97 7.19 -8.85
C MET A 44 6.46 7.75 -7.52
N PRO A 45 6.52 9.08 -7.28
CA PRO A 45 6.17 9.64 -5.99
C PRO A 45 4.71 9.38 -5.61
N LEU A 46 3.80 9.24 -6.58
CA LEU A 46 2.37 9.00 -6.32
C LEU A 46 2.14 7.74 -5.49
N GLY A 47 2.90 6.67 -5.77
CA GLY A 47 2.80 5.41 -5.01
C GLY A 47 3.33 5.53 -3.58
N LEU A 48 4.34 6.36 -3.35
CA LEU A 48 4.90 6.63 -2.02
C LEU A 48 4.01 7.57 -1.21
N VAL A 49 3.45 8.59 -1.86
CA VAL A 49 2.50 9.53 -1.25
C VAL A 49 1.24 8.80 -0.81
N ALA A 50 0.68 7.92 -1.64
CA ALA A 50 -0.49 7.13 -1.28
C ALA A 50 -0.26 6.25 -0.03
N LEU A 51 0.92 5.61 0.06
CA LEU A 51 1.33 4.86 1.25
C LEU A 51 1.49 5.76 2.47
N GLY A 52 2.18 6.89 2.31
CA GLY A 52 2.41 7.87 3.38
C GLY A 52 1.11 8.42 3.96
N VAL A 53 0.13 8.73 3.10
CA VAL A 53 -1.20 9.21 3.52
C VAL A 53 -1.93 8.16 4.35
N LEU A 54 -1.92 6.90 3.94
CA LEU A 54 -2.60 5.83 4.69
C LEU A 54 -1.93 5.53 6.04
N VAL A 55 -0.59 5.58 6.11
CA VAL A 55 0.14 5.46 7.38
C VAL A 55 -0.15 6.66 8.28
N LEU A 56 -0.23 7.88 7.72
CA LEU A 56 -0.59 9.07 8.47
C LEU A 56 -2.01 8.96 9.04
N ILE A 57 -2.98 8.48 8.26
CA ILE A 57 -4.35 8.21 8.72
C ILE A 57 -4.32 7.19 9.86
N ALA A 58 -3.59 6.08 9.72
CA ALA A 58 -3.47 5.08 10.78
C ALA A 58 -2.86 5.67 12.06
N ALA A 59 -1.82 6.50 11.94
CA ALA A 59 -1.17 7.17 13.07
C ALA A 59 -2.07 8.18 13.77
N ARG A 60 -2.94 8.87 13.03
CA ARG A 60 -3.97 9.77 13.61
C ARG A 60 -5.04 9.02 14.40
N ILE A 61 -5.28 7.74 14.08
CA ILE A 61 -6.24 6.89 14.81
C ILE A 61 -5.60 6.35 16.10
N SER A 62 -4.43 5.71 16.00
CA SER A 62 -3.64 5.29 17.16
C SER A 62 -2.22 4.86 16.77
N PRO A 63 -1.23 4.93 17.68
CA PRO A 63 0.10 4.39 17.45
C PRO A 63 0.09 2.89 17.10
N VAL A 64 -0.79 2.12 17.76
CA VAL A 64 -0.94 0.67 17.54
C VAL A 64 -1.38 0.37 16.10
N ALA A 65 -2.33 1.15 15.56
CA ALA A 65 -2.79 1.00 14.18
C ALA A 65 -1.68 1.33 13.17
N ALA A 66 -0.85 2.36 13.44
CA ALA A 66 0.29 2.69 12.58
C ALA A 66 1.33 1.56 12.51
N TRP A 67 1.64 0.94 13.66
CA TRP A 67 2.56 -0.20 13.72
C TRP A 67 2.00 -1.48 13.08
N ALA A 68 0.68 -1.64 13.05
CA ALA A 68 0.01 -2.77 12.39
C ALA A 68 -0.11 -2.59 10.86
N ALA A 69 -0.08 -1.37 10.33
CA ALA A 69 -0.21 -1.11 8.89
C ALA A 69 0.88 -1.79 8.01
N PRO A 70 2.17 -1.83 8.39
CA PRO A 70 3.18 -2.61 7.67
C PRO A 70 2.81 -4.10 7.53
N ALA A 71 2.24 -4.73 8.58
CA ALA A 71 1.85 -6.13 8.53
C ALA A 71 0.73 -6.38 7.50
N GLY A 72 -0.25 -5.48 7.42
CA GLY A 72 -1.29 -5.51 6.38
C GLY A 72 -0.71 -5.39 4.96
N LEU A 73 0.28 -4.52 4.79
CA LEU A 73 0.98 -4.33 3.51
C LEU A 73 1.72 -5.61 3.08
N PHE A 74 2.49 -6.21 4.00
CA PHE A 74 3.20 -7.45 3.74
C PHE A 74 2.26 -8.61 3.44
N ALA A 75 1.13 -8.71 4.16
CA ALA A 75 0.14 -9.76 3.94
C ALA A 75 -0.42 -9.74 2.51
N VAL A 76 -0.77 -8.56 1.99
CA VAL A 76 -1.23 -8.40 0.60
C VAL A 76 -0.12 -8.76 -0.38
N ARG A 77 1.12 -8.33 -0.14
CA ARG A 77 2.25 -8.66 -1.02
C ARG A 77 2.51 -10.17 -1.07
N LEU A 78 2.47 -10.85 0.08
CA LEU A 78 2.57 -12.30 0.17
C LEU A 78 1.42 -13.00 -0.56
N ALA A 79 0.18 -12.53 -0.39
CA ALA A 79 -0.98 -13.08 -1.08
C ALA A 79 -0.85 -12.95 -2.60
N VAL A 80 -0.39 -11.80 -3.10
CA VAL A 80 -0.14 -11.58 -4.53
C VAL A 80 0.97 -12.48 -5.05
N LEU A 81 2.10 -12.58 -4.34
CA LEU A 81 3.20 -13.48 -4.72
C LEU A 81 2.77 -14.94 -4.74
N ARG A 82 1.98 -15.38 -3.75
CA ARG A 82 1.41 -16.74 -3.71
C ARG A 82 0.47 -16.99 -4.89
N ARG A 83 -0.33 -15.98 -5.28
CA ARG A 83 -1.24 -16.09 -6.43
C ARG A 83 -0.50 -16.18 -7.75
N VAL A 84 0.63 -15.48 -7.91
CA VAL A 84 1.43 -15.51 -9.16
C VAL A 84 2.24 -16.81 -9.30
N ARG A 85 2.56 -17.49 -8.19
CA ARG A 85 3.27 -18.77 -8.20
C ARG A 85 2.38 -19.99 -8.46
N ARG A 86 1.06 -19.82 -8.51
CA ARG A 86 0.09 -20.88 -8.84
C ARG A 86 -0.37 -20.69 -10.27
#